data_AF-A0A392T215-F1
#
_entry.id   AF-A0A392T215-F1
#
_cell.length_a   1.000
_cell.length_b   1.000
_cell.length_c   1.000
_cell.angle_alpha   90.00
_cell.angle_beta   90.00
_cell.angle_gamma   90.00
#
_symmetry.space_group_name_H-M   'P 1'
#
loop_
_entity.id
_entity.type
_entity.pdbx_description
1 polymer ?
#
loop_
_entity_poly.entity_id
_entity_poly.type
_entity_poly.pdbx_seq_one_letter_code
_entity_poly.pdbx_strand_id
1 'polypeptide(L)' 'EKPVSVGPWGGSGGYSWDDGVYSTIRQLVIVHGEGIDSIQIEYDKEGDSVWSLKHGGSGGHKIDKVNFPCS' A
#
# COMPACT_ATOMS: atom_id res chain seq x y z
N GLU A 1 -11.61 11.94 15.62
CA GLU A 1 -10.20 12.06 16.07
C GLU A 1 -9.31 12.36 14.86
N LYS A 2 -8.11 12.91 15.05
CA LYS A 2 -7.18 13.12 13.92
C LYS A 2 -6.34 11.86 13.71
N PRO A 3 -6.04 11.46 12.47
CA PRO A 3 -5.19 10.32 12.19
C PRO A 3 -3.78 10.57 12.76
N VAL A 4 -3.19 9.55 13.37
CA VAL A 4 -1.77 9.57 13.75
C VAL A 4 -0.96 9.07 12.55
N SER A 5 0.00 9.88 12.11
CA SER A 5 0.95 9.49 11.07
C SER A 5 2.32 9.25 11.68
N VAL A 6 3.01 8.21 11.22
CA VAL A 6 4.36 7.82 11.64
C VAL A 6 5.25 7.60 10.41
N GLY A 7 6.51 8.01 10.50
CA GLY A 7 7.43 8.03 9.35
C GLY A 7 7.33 9.33 8.54
N PRO A 8 7.76 9.33 7.25
CA PRO A 8 8.22 8.19 6.45
C PRO A 8 9.61 7.67 6.88
N TRP A 9 9.90 6.40 6.60
CA TRP A 9 11.25 5.81 6.75
C TRP A 9 11.81 5.43 5.38
N GLY A 10 13.01 5.92 5.07
CA GLY A 10 13.65 5.68 3.78
C GLY A 10 14.59 6.82 3.40
N GLY A 11 14.97 6.86 2.11
CA GLY A 11 15.78 7.94 1.53
C GLY A 11 14.94 9.12 1.03
N SER A 12 15.60 10.11 0.42
CA SER A 12 14.98 11.33 -0.11
C SER A 12 14.57 11.26 -1.58
N GLY A 13 14.54 10.07 -2.18
CA GLY A 13 14.22 9.86 -3.59
C GLY A 13 12.77 9.43 -3.84
N GLY A 14 12.37 9.42 -5.11
CA GLY A 14 11.02 9.01 -5.54
C GLY A 14 9.97 10.11 -5.43
N TYR A 15 8.72 9.76 -5.75
CA TYR A 15 7.56 10.64 -5.59
C TYR A 15 6.81 10.27 -4.31
N SER A 16 6.53 11.27 -3.47
CA SER A 16 5.71 11.08 -2.27
C SER A 16 4.26 10.75 -2.66
N TRP A 17 3.63 9.88 -1.90
CA TRP A 17 2.21 9.54 -2.03
C TRP A 17 1.59 9.38 -0.65
N ASP A 18 0.30 9.69 -0.57
CA ASP A 18 -0.57 9.52 0.60
C ASP A 18 -1.96 9.20 0.04
N ASP A 19 -2.43 7.96 0.25
CA ASP A 19 -3.76 7.54 -0.21
C ASP A 19 -4.89 8.12 0.68
N GLY A 20 -4.53 8.71 1.82
CA GLY A 20 -5.47 9.21 2.82
C GLY A 20 -5.87 8.14 3.83
N VAL A 21 -7.08 8.28 4.38
CA VAL A 21 -7.57 7.46 5.51
C VAL A 21 -8.73 6.60 5.06
N TYR A 22 -8.67 5.32 5.41
CA TYR A 22 -9.66 4.29 5.10
C TYR A 22 -10.08 3.53 6.36
N SER A 23 -11.18 2.79 6.28
CA SER A 23 -11.71 2.03 7.42
C SER A 23 -10.78 0.90 7.83
N THR A 24 -10.24 0.16 6.86
CA THR A 24 -9.21 -0.86 7.06
C THR A 24 -8.49 -1.20 5.76
N ILE A 25 -7.49 -2.07 5.83
CA ILE A 25 -6.82 -2.72 4.69
C ILE A 25 -7.43 -4.11 4.51
N ARG A 26 -7.76 -4.49 3.27
CA ARG A 26 -8.27 -5.81 2.89
C ARG A 26 -7.17 -6.70 2.29
N GLN A 27 -6.32 -6.11 1.46
CA GLN A 27 -5.19 -6.79 0.82
C GLN A 27 -4.03 -5.82 0.58
N LEU A 28 -2.81 -6.33 0.73
CA LEU A 28 -1.58 -5.66 0.32
C LEU A 28 -0.89 -6.50 -0.76
N VAL A 29 -0.60 -5.89 -1.91
CA VAL A 29 0.17 -6.49 -3.01
C VAL A 29 1.53 -5.83 -3.07
N ILE A 30 2.59 -6.64 -2.97
CA ILE A 30 3.98 -6.18 -2.99
C ILE A 30 4.68 -6.86 -4.17
N VAL A 31 5.17 -6.05 -5.11
CA VAL A 31 6.05 -6.52 -6.20
C VAL A 31 7.48 -6.21 -5.82
N HIS A 32 8.38 -7.20 -5.88
CA HIS A 32 9.77 -7.06 -5.43
C HIS A 32 10.77 -7.94 -6.18
N GLY A 33 12.06 -7.68 -5.92
CA GLY A 33 13.22 -8.44 -6.37
C GLY A 33 14.28 -8.47 -5.28
N GLU A 34 15.34 -7.66 -5.42
CA GLU A 34 16.30 -7.40 -4.32
C GLU A 34 15.75 -6.38 -3.31
N GLY A 35 14.85 -5.50 -3.76
CA GLY A 35 14.07 -4.58 -2.94
C GLY A 35 12.63 -4.51 -3.43
N ILE A 36 11.79 -3.75 -2.72
CA ILE A 36 10.40 -3.49 -3.11
C ILE A 36 10.41 -2.58 -4.33
N ASP A 37 9.72 -3.00 -5.39
CA ASP A 37 9.55 -2.23 -6.63
C ASP A 37 8.24 -1.44 -6.61
N SER A 38 7.14 -2.08 -6.21
CA SER A 38 5.86 -1.40 -6.07
C SER A 38 4.95 -2.00 -5.00
N ILE A 39 4.06 -1.15 -4.50
CA ILE A 39 3.03 -1.46 -3.52
C ILE A 39 1.67 -1.05 -4.11
N GLN A 40 0.67 -1.90 -3.92
CA GLN A 40 -0.72 -1.56 -4.18
C GLN A 40 -1.59 -2.12 -3.06
N ILE A 41 -2.56 -1.34 -2.60
CA ILE A 41 -3.37 -1.66 -1.43
C ILE A 41 -4.85 -1.70 -1.83
N GLU A 42 -5.54 -2.75 -1.41
CA GLU A 42 -6.99 -2.80 -1.40
C GLU A 42 -7.46 -2.33 -0.03
N TYR A 43 -8.19 -1.23 -0.01
CA TYR A 43 -8.78 -0.67 1.19
C TYR A 43 -10.25 -1.05 1.31
N ASP A 44 -10.72 -1.02 2.55
CA ASP A 44 -12.15 -0.93 2.85
C ASP A 44 -12.52 0.54 3.06
N LYS A 45 -13.52 1.01 2.33
CA LYS A 45 -14.11 2.33 2.50
C LYS A 45 -15.59 2.15 2.83
N GLU A 46 -15.90 2.17 4.13
CA GLU A 46 -17.27 2.04 4.62
C GLU A 46 -17.98 0.74 4.13
N GLY A 47 -17.23 -0.36 4.01
CA GLY A 47 -17.70 -1.66 3.51
C GLY A 47 -17.44 -1.90 2.02
N ASP A 48 -17.10 -0.86 1.26
CA ASP A 48 -16.76 -0.98 -0.15
C ASP A 48 -15.27 -1.29 -0.36
N SER A 49 -14.97 -2.21 -1.29
CA SER A 49 -13.59 -2.47 -1.73
C SER A 49 -13.14 -1.40 -2.72
N VAL A 50 -12.02 -0.75 -2.42
CA VAL A 50 -11.40 0.27 -3.28
C VAL A 50 -9.91 0.01 -3.41
N TRP A 51 -9.42 -0.05 -4.65
CA TRP A 51 -8.00 -0.20 -4.94
C TRP A 51 -7.29 1.16 -5.00
N SER A 52 -6.11 1.23 -4.38
CA SER A 52 -5.17 2.34 -4.55
C SER A 52 -4.61 2.37 -5.97
N LEU A 53 -3.98 3.50 -6.32
CA LEU A 53 -3.00 3.50 -7.40
C LEU A 53 -1.84 2.56 -7.04
N LYS A 54 -1.21 1.99 -8.06
CA LYS A 54 0.05 1.27 -7.85
C LYS A 54 1.17 2.29 -7.64
N HIS A 55 1.80 2.24 -6.47
CA HIS A 55 2.89 3.13 -6.09
C HIS A 55 4.22 2.45 -6.35
N GLY A 56 5.04 3.04 -7.22
CA GLY A 56 6.34 2.48 -7.60
C GLY A 56 6.43 2.10 -9.07
N GLY A 57 7.41 1.25 -9.37
CA GLY A 57 7.83 0.93 -10.73
C GLY A 57 7.04 -0.19 -11.41
N SER A 58 7.61 -0.66 -12.52
CA SER A 58 7.20 -1.87 -13.25
C SER A 58 8.30 -2.94 -13.25
N GLY A 59 9.23 -2.86 -12.30
CA GLY A 59 10.28 -3.84 -12.10
C GLY A 59 9.83 -4.95 -11.14
N GLY A 60 10.81 -5.64 -10.56
CA GLY A 60 10.55 -6.82 -9.74
C GLY A 60 10.06 -8.02 -10.55
N HIS A 61 10.18 -9.21 -9.96
CA HIS A 61 9.72 -10.46 -10.58
C HIS A 61 9.01 -11.38 -9.59
N LYS A 62 8.98 -11.02 -8.31
CA LYS A 62 8.25 -11.72 -7.25
C LYS A 62 7.05 -10.88 -6.84
N ILE A 63 5.96 -11.56 -6.53
CA ILE A 63 4.72 -10.93 -6.07
C ILE A 63 4.28 -11.64 -4.81
N ASP A 64 4.19 -10.90 -3.71
CA ASP A 64 3.59 -11.38 -2.47
C ASP A 64 2.26 -10.66 -2.24
N LYS A 65 1.26 -11.44 -1.81
CA LYS A 65 -0.07 -10.94 -1.45
C LYS A 65 -0.36 -11.26 0.01
N VAL A 66 -0.62 -10.22 0.80
CA VAL A 66 -1.00 -10.36 2.20
C VAL A 66 -2.48 -10.03 2.31
N ASN A 67 -3.27 -11.02 2.72
CA ASN A 67 -4.71 -10.87 2.91
C ASN A 67 -5.01 -10.56 4.37
N PHE A 68 -5.84 -9.55 4.59
CA PHE A 68 -6.36 -9.16 5.89
C PHE A 68 -7.87 -9.38 5.85
N PRO A 69 -8.35 -10.58 6.18
CA PRO A 69 -9.78 -10.84 6.19
C PRO A 69 -10.47 -9.92 7.19
N CYS A 70 -11.51 -9.22 6.75
CA CYS A 70 -12.41 -8.52 7.66
C CYS A 70 -13.06 -9.56 8.57
N SER A 71 -12.91 -9.37 9.89
CA SER A 71 -13.65 -10.11 10.92
C SER A 71 -15.09 -9.68 10.99
#